data_AF-A0A1V3IPT7-F1
#
_entry.id   AF-A0A1V3IPT7-F1
#
_cell.length_a   1.000
_cell.length_b   1.000
_cell.length_c   1.000
_cell.angle_alpha   90.00
_cell.angle_beta   90.00
_cell.angle_gamma   90.00
#
_symmetry.space_group_name_H-M   'P 1'
#
loop_
_entity.id
_entity.type
_entity.pdbx_description
1 polymer ?
#
loop_
_entity_poly.entity_id
_entity_poly.type
_entity_poly.pdbx_seq_one_letter_code
_entity_poly.pdbx_strand_id
1 'polypeptide(L)'
;MIGKRKIIQVTTGRYTTALCNDGTLWQFNLKKQEWNQYPAIPRDETEDGYEKYLNACIEKLVWKERIQGLEEKEKKQLMKYIEERREYELAIRVL
;
A
#
# COMPACT_ATOMS: atom_id res chain seq x y z
N MET A 1 -23.82 5.17 9.89
CA MET A 1 -23.24 6.49 9.56
C MET A 1 -21.75 6.29 9.32
N ILE A 2 -21.26 6.49 8.09
CA ILE A 2 -19.82 6.46 7.82
C ILE A 2 -19.26 7.74 8.45
N GLY A 3 -18.55 7.61 9.56
CA GLY A 3 -17.96 8.75 10.26
C GLY A 3 -17.07 9.54 9.30
N LYS A 4 -17.18 10.87 9.29
CA LYS A 4 -16.28 11.71 8.49
C LYS A 4 -14.83 11.41 8.91
N ARG A 5 -13.97 11.14 7.92
CA ARG A 5 -12.52 11.01 8.13
C ARG A 5 -11.99 12.28 8.79
N LYS A 6 -11.22 12.11 9.86
CA LYS A 6 -10.54 13.20 10.57
C LYS A 6 -9.05 12.92 10.59
N ILE A 7 -8.26 13.96 10.35
CA ILE A 7 -6.82 13.93 10.55
C ILE A 7 -6.56 13.87 12.06
N ILE A 8 -5.83 12.85 12.50
CA ILE A 8 -5.35 12.70 13.88
C ILE A 8 -4.02 13.44 14.04
N GLN A 9 -3.10 13.25 13.09
CA GLN A 9 -1.74 13.77 13.18
C GLN A 9 -1.21 14.10 11.78
N VAL A 10 -0.39 15.16 11.71
CA VAL A 10 0.41 15.51 10.54
C VAL A 10 1.87 15.55 10.95
N THR A 11 2.73 14.94 10.16
CA THR A 11 4.19 15.04 10.32
C THR A 11 4.83 15.57 9.06
N THR A 12 5.80 16.46 9.22
CA THR A 12 6.51 17.12 8.13
C THR A 12 8.01 16.90 8.27
N GLY A 13 8.66 16.45 7.20
CA GLY A 13 10.10 16.29 7.09
C GLY A 13 10.50 16.23 5.62
N ARG A 14 11.23 15.19 5.20
CA ARG A 14 11.45 14.91 3.77
C ARG A 14 10.13 14.71 3.00
N TYR A 15 9.11 14.20 3.69
CA TYR A 15 7.74 14.07 3.18
C TYR A 15 6.75 14.66 4.17
N THR A 16 5.57 15.02 3.69
CA THR A 16 4.43 15.43 4.54
C THR A 16 3.43 14.29 4.55
N THR A 17 3.12 13.78 5.73
CA THR A 17 2.20 12.64 5.92
C THR A 17 1.11 12.95 6.93
N ALA A 18 -0.07 12.34 6.74
CA ALA A 18 -1.23 12.51 7.61
C ALA A 18 -1.80 11.14 8.03
N LEU A 19 -1.94 10.93 9.34
CA LEU A 19 -2.64 9.78 9.92
C LEU A 19 -4.09 10.16 10.19
N CYS A 20 -5.02 9.30 9.77
CA CYS A 20 -6.46 9.51 9.93
C CYS A 20 -7.09 8.55 10.95
N ASN A 21 -8.25 8.92 11.47
CA ASN A 21 -8.98 8.14 12.49
C ASN A 21 -9.57 6.81 12.00
N ASP A 22 -9.60 6.59 10.70
CA ASP A 22 -9.91 5.30 10.08
C ASP A 22 -8.67 4.38 9.96
N GLY A 23 -7.51 4.82 10.46
CA GLY A 23 -6.24 4.09 10.38
C GLY A 23 -5.53 4.24 9.03
N THR A 24 -6.06 5.05 8.11
CA THR A 24 -5.39 5.30 6.82
C THR A 24 -4.25 6.29 6.98
N LEU A 25 -3.16 6.05 6.25
CA LEU A 25 -2.01 6.94 6.16
C LEU A 25 -1.98 7.58 4.77
N TRP A 26 -1.69 8.87 4.70
CA TRP A 26 -1.66 9.64 3.46
C TRP A 26 -0.33 10.39 3.34
N GLN A 27 0.17 10.55 2.12
CA GLN A 27 1.33 11.38 1.79
C GLN A 27 0.92 12.51 0.85
N PHE A 28 1.38 13.72 1.15
CA PHE A 28 1.24 14.84 0.23
C PHE A 28 2.31 14.78 -0.86
N ASN A 29 1.88 14.70 -2.11
CA ASN A 29 2.74 14.76 -3.27
C ASN A 29 2.94 16.23 -3.67
N LEU A 30 4.12 16.77 -3.38
CA LEU A 30 4.46 18.17 -3.68
C LEU A 30 4.44 18.50 -5.19
N LYS A 31 4.75 17.54 -6.06
CA LYS A 31 4.76 17.78 -7.52
C LYS A 31 3.36 17.92 -8.08
N LYS A 32 2.42 17.12 -7.56
CA LYS A 32 1.03 17.09 -8.01
C LYS A 32 0.07 17.91 -7.14
N GLN A 33 0.55 18.42 -6.01
CA GLN A 33 -0.23 19.16 -5.02
C GLN A 33 -1.46 18.37 -4.53
N GLU A 34 -1.32 17.05 -4.35
CA GLU A 34 -2.42 16.16 -3.99
C GLU A 34 -2.03 15.17 -2.88
N TRP A 35 -3.03 14.69 -2.15
CA TRP A 35 -2.85 13.64 -1.14
C TRP A 35 -3.01 12.26 -1.77
N ASN A 36 -2.01 11.41 -1.61
CA ASN A 36 -2.03 10.01 -2.03
C ASN A 36 -2.16 9.11 -0.80
N GLN A 37 -3.12 8.19 -0.83
CA GLN A 37 -3.28 7.23 0.25
C GLN A 37 -2.19 6.16 0.14
N TYR A 38 -1.46 5.93 1.24
CA TYR A 38 -0.57 4.79 1.34
C TYR A 38 -1.36 3.48 1.34
N PRO A 39 -0.75 2.37 0.91
CA PRO A 39 -1.33 1.05 1.09
C PRO A 39 -1.66 0.83 2.57
N ALA A 40 -2.70 0.04 2.83
CA ALA A 40 -3.01 -0.34 4.20
C ALA A 40 -1.79 -1.04 4.79
N ILE A 41 -1.25 -0.51 5.89
CA ILE A 41 -0.26 -1.22 6.69
C ILE A 41 -0.98 -2.47 7.19
N PRO A 42 -0.53 -3.69 6.86
CA PRO A 42 -1.18 -4.89 7.37
C PRO A 42 -1.14 -4.83 8.89
N ARG A 43 -2.32 -4.90 9.51
CA ARG A 43 -2.41 -5.10 10.96
C ARG A 43 -1.98 -6.53 11.22
N ASP A 44 -0.84 -6.71 11.90
CA ASP A 44 -0.41 -7.86 12.72
C ASP A 44 -0.90 -9.28 12.35
N GLU A 45 -1.16 -9.60 11.08
CA GLU A 45 -1.59 -10.95 10.66
C GLU A 45 -0.50 -11.77 9.98
N THR A 46 0.74 -11.30 9.99
CA THR A 46 1.87 -12.22 9.82
C THR A 46 2.99 -11.80 10.75
N GLU A 47 3.37 -12.68 11.68
CA GLU A 47 4.64 -12.63 12.43
C GLU A 47 5.88 -12.54 11.48
N ASP A 48 5.66 -12.62 10.17
CA ASP A 48 6.68 -12.70 9.11
C ASP A 48 6.85 -11.43 8.22
N GLY A 49 6.17 -10.32 8.53
CA GLY A 49 6.42 -9.01 7.89
C GLY A 49 5.77 -8.71 6.52
N TYR A 50 5.82 -7.43 6.13
CA TYR A 50 5.14 -6.86 4.94
C TYR A 50 5.56 -7.49 3.61
N GLU A 51 6.81 -7.94 3.51
CA GLU A 51 7.31 -8.65 2.32
C GLU A 51 6.53 -9.94 2.06
N LYS A 52 6.29 -10.74 3.11
CA LYS A 52 5.57 -12.02 2.98
C LYS A 52 4.11 -11.77 2.59
N TYR A 53 3.50 -10.72 3.13
CA TYR A 53 2.16 -10.28 2.72
C TYR A 53 2.09 -9.96 1.22
N LEU A 54 3.02 -9.14 0.72
CA LEU A 54 3.07 -8.77 -0.70
C LEU A 54 3.30 -10.01 -1.58
N ASN A 55 4.19 -10.90 -1.16
CA ASN A 55 4.47 -12.14 -1.88
C ASN A 55 3.22 -13.02 -1.97
N ALA A 56 2.50 -13.23 -0.86
CA ALA A 56 1.26 -14.00 -0.84
C ALA A 56 0.17 -13.40 -1.75
N CYS A 57 0.03 -12.07 -1.77
CA CYS A 57 -0.91 -11.39 -2.64
C CYS A 57 -0.56 -11.55 -4.13
N ILE A 58 0.72 -11.42 -4.48
CA ILE A 58 1.23 -11.63 -5.84
C ILE A 58 1.01 -13.09 -6.27
N GLU A 59 1.42 -14.05 -5.45
CA GLU A 59 1.31 -15.48 -5.74
C GLU A 59 -0.15 -15.89 -5.99
N LYS A 60 -1.08 -15.40 -5.17
CA LYS A 60 -2.51 -15.67 -5.36
C LYS A 60 -3.03 -15.20 -6.72
N LEU A 61 -2.65 -14.01 -7.16
CA LEU A 61 -3.09 -13.46 -8.45
C LEU A 61 -2.38 -14.13 -9.64
N VAL A 62 -1.08 -14.42 -9.52
CA VAL A 62 -0.34 -15.19 -10.53
C VAL A 62 -0.93 -16.60 -10.70
N TRP A 63 -1.30 -17.25 -9.60
CA TRP A 63 -1.95 -18.55 -9.63
C TRP A 63 -3.31 -18.48 -10.33
N LYS A 64 -4.12 -17.46 -10.01
CA LYS A 64 -5.39 -17.22 -10.68
C LYS A 64 -5.22 -16.98 -12.18
N GLU A 65 -4.27 -16.14 -12.59
CA GLU A 65 -3.96 -15.89 -14.02
C GLU A 65 -3.70 -17.21 -14.77
N ARG A 66 -2.92 -18.12 -14.17
CA ARG A 66 -2.57 -19.40 -14.80
C ARG A 66 -3.76 -20.34 -14.99
N ILE A 67 -4.73 -20.32 -14.08
CA ILE A 67 -5.87 -21.25 -14.10
C ILE A 67 -7.01 -20.71 -14.96
N GLN A 68 -7.35 -19.44 -14.79
CA GLN A 68 -8.58 -18.88 -15.32
C GLN A 68 -8.42 -17.49 -15.94
N GLY A 69 -7.20 -16.94 -15.94
CA GLY A 69 -6.95 -15.55 -16.30
C GLY A 69 -7.41 -14.56 -15.23
N LEU A 70 -6.88 -13.34 -15.31
CA LEU A 70 -7.26 -12.21 -14.47
C LEU A 70 -8.14 -11.25 -15.25
N GLU A 71 -9.11 -10.69 -14.53
CA GLU A 71 -9.86 -9.54 -15.00
C GLU A 71 -8.98 -8.30 -15.03
N GLU A 72 -9.35 -7.28 -15.81
CA GLU A 72 -8.58 -6.04 -15.96
C GLU A 72 -8.31 -5.34 -14.61
N LYS A 73 -9.29 -5.37 -13.71
CA LYS A 73 -9.15 -4.84 -12.34
C LYS A 73 -8.09 -5.61 -11.54
N GLU A 74 -8.03 -6.91 -11.71
CA GLU A 74 -7.10 -7.78 -11.00
C GLU A 74 -5.69 -7.70 -11.58
N LYS A 75 -5.55 -7.51 -12.89
CA LYS A 75 -4.26 -7.18 -13.53
C LYS A 75 -3.68 -5.88 -12.99
N LYS A 76 -4.51 -4.83 -12.87
CA LYS A 76 -4.11 -3.56 -12.23
C LYS A 76 -3.69 -3.78 -10.78
N GLN A 77 -4.40 -4.64 -10.06
CA GLN A 77 -4.08 -4.95 -8.67
C GLN A 77 -2.76 -5.75 -8.54
N LEU A 78 -2.51 -6.71 -9.42
CA LEU A 78 -1.25 -7.44 -9.49
C LEU A 78 -0.07 -6.50 -9.76
N MET A 79 -0.20 -5.61 -10.75
CA MET A 79 0.82 -4.61 -11.06
C MET A 79 1.10 -3.70 -9.86
N LYS A 80 0.05 -3.25 -9.16
CA LYS A 80 0.19 -2.44 -7.94
C LYS A 80 0.99 -3.18 -6.86
N TYR A 81 0.70 -4.47 -6.59
CA TYR A 81 1.47 -5.22 -5.59
C TYR A 81 2.93 -5.46 -6.00
N ILE A 82 3.20 -5.67 -7.29
CA ILE A 82 4.57 -5.79 -7.80
C ILE A 82 5.34 -4.47 -7.61
N GLU A 83 4.71 -3.33 -7.90
CA GLU A 83 5.30 -2.01 -7.67
C GLU A 83 5.56 -1.75 -6.18
N GLU A 84 4.58 -2.01 -5.32
CA GLU A 84 4.72 -1.85 -3.86
C GLU A 84 5.84 -2.72 -3.29
N ARG A 85 6.00 -3.97 -3.78
CA ARG A 85 7.12 -4.84 -3.39
C ARG A 85 8.46 -4.27 -3.80
N ARG A 86 8.55 -3.75 -5.02
CA ARG A 86 9.78 -3.11 -5.51
C ARG A 86 10.14 -1.88 -4.69
N GLU A 87 9.17 -1.02 -4.37
CA GLU A 87 9.38 0.16 -3.53
C GLU A 87 9.82 -0.22 -2.12
N TYR A 88 9.21 -1.27 -1.54
CA TYR A 88 9.60 -1.78 -0.23
C TYR A 88 11.02 -2.35 -0.22
N GLU A 89 11.41 -3.15 -1.22
CA GLU A 89 12.78 -3.67 -1.36
C GLU A 89 13.82 -2.53 -1.49
N LEU A 90 13.50 -1.47 -2.24
CA LEU A 90 14.35 -0.29 -2.35
C LEU A 90 14.47 0.46 -1.02
N ALA A 91 13.38 0.59 -0.28
CA ALA A 91 13.38 1.27 1.01
C ALA A 91 14.24 0.54 2.06
N ILE A 92 14.20 -0.80 2.07
CA ILE A 92 15.03 -1.61 2.98
C ILE A 92 16.52 -1.50 2.62
N ARG A 93 16.88 -1.52 1.34
CA ARG A 93 18.30 -1.48 0.90
C ARG A 93 19.02 -0.15 1.18
N VAL A 94 18.28 0.91 1.50
CA VAL A 94 18.83 2.24 1.79
C VAL A 94 19.03 2.47 3.30
N LEU A 95 18.57 1.52 4.14
CA LEU A 95 18.80 1.46 5.58
C LEU A 95 20.02 0.59 5.89
#